data_AF-A0ABD3LXW2-F1
#
_entry.id   AF-A0ABD3LXW2-F1
#
_cell.length_a   1.000
_cell.length_b   1.000
_cell.length_c   1.000
_cell.angle_alpha   90.00
_cell.angle_beta   90.00
_cell.angle_gamma   90.00
#
_symmetry.space_group_name_H-M   'P 1'
#
loop_
_entity.id
_entity.type
_entity.pdbx_description
1 polymer ?
#
loop_
_entity_poly.entity_id
_entity_poly.type
_entity_poly.pdbx_seq_one_letter_code
_entity_poly.pdbx_strand_id
1 'polypeptide(L)'
;MSAAANLRRRCELLDMYRTAWMKAQTDSELTLDERDVHRQAYQEAREKVGQAIQRIRESQVLVLSSIAETREFLSVWDDLKNNRGILRTVQIANVNTRDRRTIERRLVERRFIVRDVCFDLPAN
;
A
#
# COMPACT_ATOMS: atom_id res chain seq x y z
N MET A 1 4.59 -9.22 10.37
CA MET A 1 4.12 -7.91 9.84
C MET A 1 3.33 -8.20 8.57
N SER A 2 2.08 -7.73 8.46
CA SER A 2 1.22 -8.06 7.31
C SER A 2 1.60 -7.29 6.05
N ALA A 3 1.11 -7.73 4.89
CA ALA A 3 1.35 -7.07 3.61
C ALA A 3 0.82 -5.62 3.59
N ALA A 4 -0.34 -5.38 4.21
CA ALA A 4 -0.92 -4.05 4.37
C ALA A 4 -0.04 -3.14 5.25
N ALA A 5 0.39 -3.61 6.42
CA ALA A 5 1.29 -2.85 7.29
C ALA A 5 2.65 -2.57 6.64
N ASN A 6 3.19 -3.53 5.87
CA ASN A 6 4.42 -3.33 5.10
C ASN A 6 4.27 -2.28 4.01
N LEU A 7 3.16 -2.32 3.25
CA LEU A 7 2.86 -1.35 2.22
C LEU A 7 2.70 0.05 2.83
N ARG A 8 1.96 0.16 3.93
CA ARG A 8 1.78 1.42 4.67
C ARG A 8 3.10 2.02 5.11
N ARG A 9 3.95 1.24 5.78
CA ARG A 9 5.28 1.69 6.23
C ARG A 9 6.15 2.19 5.07
N ARG A 10 6.06 1.54 3.89
CA ARG A 10 6.80 1.96 2.69
C ARG A 10 6.26 3.27 2.10
N CYS A 11 4.94 3.46 2.10
CA CYS A 11 4.34 4.74 1.70
C CYS A 11 4.71 5.87 2.67
N GLU A 12 4.69 5.63 3.98
CA GLU A 12 5.12 6.61 5.00
C GLU A 12 6.59 7.03 4.77
N LEU A 13 7.47 6.07 4.47
CA LEU A 13 8.85 6.38 4.09
C LEU A 13 8.93 7.20 2.80
N LEU A 14 8.15 6.85 1.78
CA LEU A 14 8.09 7.61 0.53
C LEU A 14 7.67 9.06 0.76
N ASP A 15 6.67 9.31 1.59
CA ASP A 15 6.21 10.67 1.92
C ASP A 15 7.23 11.46 2.72
N MET A 16 7.92 10.81 3.66
CA MET A 16 9.03 11.42 4.40
C MET A 16 10.14 11.85 3.43
N TYR A 17 10.57 10.97 2.52
CA TYR A 17 11.60 11.29 1.54
C TYR A 17 11.14 12.31 0.49
N ARG A 18 9.86 12.28 0.10
CA ARG A 18 9.26 13.30 -0.76
C ARG A 18 9.34 14.67 -0.11
N THR A 19 8.98 14.76 1.17
CA THR A 19 9.01 16.01 1.94
C THR A 19 10.43 16.53 2.08
N ALA A 20 11.39 15.65 2.41
CA ALA A 20 12.80 15.99 2.48
C ALA A 20 13.32 16.51 1.12
N TRP A 21 12.96 15.83 0.02
CA TRP A 21 13.33 16.25 -1.32
C TRP A 21 12.74 17.62 -1.70
N MET A 22 11.46 17.87 -1.42
CA MET A 22 10.86 19.20 -1.69
C MET A 22 11.53 20.30 -0.88
N LYS A 23 11.87 20.06 0.38
CA LYS A 23 12.62 21.02 1.21
C LYS A 23 14.00 21.29 0.63
N ALA A 24 14.72 20.24 0.22
CA ALA A 24 16.06 20.35 -0.34
C ALA A 24 16.11 21.15 -1.65
N GLN A 25 15.02 21.15 -2.45
CA GLN A 25 14.94 21.97 -3.67
C GLN A 25 14.94 23.47 -3.39
N THR A 26 14.38 23.88 -2.25
CA THR A 26 14.24 25.29 -1.86
C THR A 26 15.31 25.76 -0.90
N ASP A 27 16.10 24.84 -0.33
CA ASP A 27 17.14 25.13 0.63
C ASP A 27 18.40 25.64 -0.08
N SER A 28 18.72 26.93 0.11
CA SER A 28 19.89 27.59 -0.47
C SER A 28 21.21 27.16 0.17
N GLU A 29 21.17 26.53 1.35
CA GLU A 29 22.36 26.10 2.08
C GLU A 29 22.91 24.76 1.56
N LEU A 30 22.09 23.98 0.85
CA LEU A 30 22.51 22.70 0.29
C LEU A 30 23.25 22.85 -1.04
N THR A 31 24.35 22.13 -1.15
CA THR A 31 25.09 21.90 -2.38
C THR A 31 24.28 21.04 -3.37
N LEU A 32 24.72 21.02 -4.63
CA LEU A 32 24.12 20.15 -5.65
C LEU A 32 24.23 18.66 -5.28
N ASP A 33 25.34 18.25 -4.68
CA ASP A 33 25.57 16.86 -4.27
C ASP A 33 24.64 16.46 -3.12
N GLU A 34 24.45 17.31 -2.13
CA GLU A 34 23.51 17.07 -1.01
C GLU A 34 22.06 16.99 -1.51
N ARG A 35 21.68 17.84 -2.47
CA ARG A 35 20.37 17.74 -3.13
C ARG A 35 20.22 16.42 -3.88
N ASP A 36 21.26 15.94 -4.57
CA ASP A 36 21.20 14.66 -5.26
C ASP A 36 21.02 13.48 -4.29
N VAL A 37 21.61 13.53 -3.09
CA VAL A 37 21.35 12.52 -2.03
C VAL A 37 19.86 12.44 -1.67
N HIS A 38 19.20 13.59 -1.48
CA HIS A 38 17.77 13.60 -1.20
C HIS A 38 16.92 13.08 -2.37
N ARG A 39 17.32 13.40 -3.61
CA ARG A 39 16.67 12.88 -4.82
C ARG A 39 16.81 11.37 -4.94
N GLN A 40 18.02 10.83 -4.74
CA GLN A 40 18.29 9.40 -4.77
C GLN A 40 17.48 8.66 -3.70
N ALA A 41 17.46 9.16 -2.46
CA ALA A 41 16.68 8.58 -1.38
C ALA A 41 15.17 8.53 -1.70
N TYR A 42 14.64 9.58 -2.32
CA TYR A 42 13.25 9.60 -2.79
C TYR A 42 12.98 8.60 -3.92
N GLN A 43 13.90 8.48 -4.89
CA GLN A 43 13.80 7.51 -5.98
C GLN A 43 13.83 6.08 -5.47
N GLU A 44 14.75 5.74 -4.57
CA GLU A 44 14.81 4.42 -3.94
C GLU A 44 13.54 4.08 -3.17
N ALA A 45 13.00 5.01 -2.39
CA ALA A 45 11.76 4.80 -1.66
C ALA A 45 10.59 4.52 -2.62
N ARG A 46 10.54 5.24 -3.75
CA ARG A 46 9.54 5.04 -4.80
C ARG A 46 9.67 3.66 -5.44
N GLU A 47 10.88 3.21 -5.74
CA GLU A 47 11.13 1.87 -6.27
C GLU A 47 10.74 0.78 -5.27
N LYS A 48 11.09 0.94 -3.99
CA LYS A 48 10.72 0.00 -2.92
C LYS A 48 9.20 -0.10 -2.73
N VAL A 49 8.45 0.99 -2.90
CA VAL A 49 6.98 0.96 -2.94
C VAL A 49 6.50 0.23 -4.19
N GLY A 50 7.04 0.55 -5.36
CA GLY A 50 6.72 -0.11 -6.62
C GLY A 50 6.93 -1.63 -6.57
N GLN A 51 8.05 -2.09 -6.02
CA GLN A 51 8.36 -3.51 -5.83
C GLN A 51 7.40 -4.18 -4.82
N ALA A 52 7.03 -3.50 -3.74
CA ALA A 52 6.07 -4.05 -2.78
C ALA A 52 4.69 -4.26 -3.43
N ILE A 53 4.25 -3.29 -4.23
CA ILE A 53 3.02 -3.40 -5.02
C ILE A 53 3.15 -4.53 -6.05
N GLN A 54 4.31 -4.65 -6.72
CA GLN A 54 4.56 -5.69 -7.71
C GLN A 54 4.53 -7.10 -7.08
N ARG A 55 5.12 -7.29 -5.91
CA ARG A 55 5.05 -8.55 -5.16
C ARG A 55 3.61 -8.90 -4.75
N ILE A 56 2.82 -7.91 -4.32
CA ILE A 56 1.40 -8.13 -4.02
C ILE A 56 0.63 -8.60 -5.27
N ARG A 57 1.03 -8.14 -6.46
CA ARG A 57 0.43 -8.57 -7.75
C ARG A 57 0.89 -9.95 -8.18
N GLU A 58 2.19 -10.23 -8.14
CA GLU A 58 2.77 -11.51 -8.57
C GLU A 58 2.32 -12.66 -7.67
N SER A 59 2.13 -12.39 -6.38
CA SER A 59 1.54 -13.32 -5.42
C SER A 59 0.00 -13.38 -5.48
N GLN A 60 -0.63 -12.63 -6.41
CA GLN A 60 -2.08 -12.54 -6.66
C GLN A 60 -2.99 -12.13 -5.49
N VAL A 61 -2.45 -11.73 -4.34
CA VAL A 61 -3.30 -11.56 -3.15
C VAL A 61 -2.76 -10.51 -2.18
N LEU A 62 -3.44 -9.36 -2.13
CA LEU A 62 -3.47 -8.58 -0.88
C LEU A 62 -4.49 -9.24 0.05
N VAL A 63 -4.01 -9.97 1.06
CA VAL A 63 -4.87 -10.55 2.09
C VAL A 63 -5.15 -9.49 3.15
N LEU A 64 -6.43 -9.16 3.33
CA LEU A 64 -6.91 -8.33 4.44
C LEU A 64 -7.58 -9.24 5.47
N SER A 65 -7.04 -9.22 6.68
CA SER A 65 -7.45 -10.08 7.79
C SER A 65 -8.14 -9.34 8.94
N SER A 66 -8.34 -8.02 8.80
CA SER A 66 -9.10 -7.23 9.75
C SER A 66 -9.63 -5.91 9.15
N ILE A 67 -10.57 -5.28 9.86
CA ILE A 67 -10.98 -3.90 9.56
C ILE A 67 -9.79 -2.94 9.69
N ALA A 68 -8.89 -3.17 10.64
CA ALA A 68 -7.71 -2.32 10.82
C ALA A 68 -6.82 -2.36 9.58
N GLU A 69 -6.43 -3.55 9.11
CA GLU A 69 -5.63 -3.69 7.88
C GLU A 69 -6.30 -3.09 6.66
N THR A 70 -7.62 -3.22 6.56
CA THR A 70 -8.40 -2.59 5.48
C THR A 70 -8.31 -1.07 5.56
N ARG A 71 -8.41 -0.48 6.76
CA ARG A 71 -8.25 0.97 6.95
C ARG A 71 -6.84 1.42 6.57
N GLU A 72 -5.81 0.68 6.97
CA GLU A 72 -4.42 0.97 6.65
C GLU A 72 -4.11 0.89 5.15
N PHE A 73 -4.66 -0.12 4.48
CA PHE A 73 -4.55 -0.23 3.04
C PHE A 73 -5.26 0.93 2.33
N LEU A 74 -6.49 1.24 2.75
CA LEU A 74 -7.28 2.30 2.14
C LEU A 74 -6.70 3.70 2.41
N SER A 75 -6.01 3.92 3.53
CA SER A 75 -5.39 5.22 3.83
C SER A 75 -4.25 5.55 2.88
N VAL A 76 -3.54 4.55 2.36
CA VAL A 76 -2.46 4.75 1.38
C VAL A 76 -2.92 4.56 -0.06
N TRP A 77 -4.16 4.13 -0.29
CA TRP A 77 -4.68 3.89 -1.64
C TRP A 77 -4.76 5.15 -2.49
N ASP A 78 -5.08 6.29 -1.88
CA ASP A 78 -5.18 7.56 -2.58
C ASP A 78 -3.82 7.99 -3.17
N ASP A 79 -2.72 7.72 -2.45
CA ASP A 79 -1.35 7.98 -2.92
C ASP A 79 -0.91 7.01 -4.02
N LEU A 80 -1.48 5.81 -4.00
CA LEU A 80 -1.26 4.79 -5.01
C LEU A 80 -2.19 4.91 -6.22
N LYS A 81 -3.07 5.93 -6.29
CA LYS A 81 -4.02 6.11 -7.42
C LYS A 81 -3.33 6.21 -8.78
N ASN A 82 -2.10 6.71 -8.86
CA ASN A 82 -1.36 6.76 -10.12
C ASN A 82 -0.95 5.35 -10.63
N ASN A 83 -1.05 4.32 -9.78
CA ASN A 83 -0.84 2.90 -10.09
C ASN A 83 -2.17 2.11 -10.27
N ARG A 84 -3.30 2.83 -10.43
CA ARG A 84 -4.69 2.31 -10.55
C ARG A 84 -4.91 1.18 -11.54
N GLY A 85 -4.07 1.06 -12.57
CA GLY A 85 -4.25 0.05 -13.61
C GLY A 85 -4.12 -1.39 -13.12
N ILE A 86 -3.38 -1.60 -12.03
CA ILE A 86 -2.71 -2.89 -11.86
C ILE A 86 -2.98 -3.55 -10.48
N LEU A 87 -3.50 -2.82 -9.48
CA LEU A 87 -3.96 -3.40 -8.21
C LEU A 87 -5.48 -3.30 -8.10
N ARG A 88 -6.21 -4.22 -8.75
CA ARG A 88 -7.68 -4.24 -8.72
C ARG A 88 -8.25 -5.38 -7.88
N THR A 89 -7.45 -6.38 -7.52
CA THR A 89 -7.92 -7.58 -6.82
C THR A 89 -7.41 -7.62 -5.40
N VAL A 90 -8.31 -7.82 -4.44
CA VAL A 90 -8.03 -7.92 -3.00
C VAL A 90 -8.75 -9.14 -2.44
N GLN A 91 -8.13 -9.85 -1.50
CA GLN A 91 -8.72 -11.00 -0.81
C GLN A 91 -8.99 -10.67 0.65
N ILE A 92 -10.08 -11.20 1.18
CA ILE A 92 -10.45 -11.05 2.58
C ILE A 92 -10.36 -12.43 3.26
N ALA A 93 -9.49 -12.59 4.25
CA ALA A 93 -9.31 -13.87 4.97
C ALA A 93 -9.58 -13.72 6.47
N ASN A 94 -10.06 -14.78 7.12
CA ASN A 94 -10.12 -14.90 8.59
C ASN A 94 -10.78 -13.73 9.34
N VAL A 95 -11.90 -13.21 8.81
CA VAL A 95 -12.73 -12.19 9.48
C VAL A 95 -14.15 -12.67 9.66
N ASN A 96 -14.80 -12.26 10.75
CA ASN A 96 -16.21 -12.57 10.98
C ASN A 96 -17.11 -11.94 9.91
N THR A 97 -18.34 -12.45 9.76
CA THR A 97 -19.29 -12.03 8.72
C THR A 97 -19.61 -10.53 8.73
N ARG A 98 -19.67 -9.90 9.91
CA ARG A 98 -19.99 -8.47 10.06
C ARG A 98 -18.84 -7.59 9.55
N ASP A 99 -17.61 -7.95 9.91
CA ASP A 99 -16.40 -7.24 9.52
C ASP A 99 -16.13 -7.44 8.04
N ARG A 100 -16.32 -8.66 7.53
CA ARG A 100 -16.23 -8.97 6.10
C ARG A 100 -17.13 -8.06 5.26
N ARG A 101 -18.43 -7.96 5.59
CA ARG A 101 -19.37 -7.05 4.89
C ARG A 101 -18.90 -5.59 4.94
N THR A 102 -18.32 -5.17 6.06
CA THR A 102 -17.78 -3.81 6.22
C THR A 102 -16.58 -3.57 5.33
N ILE A 103 -15.68 -4.55 5.22
CA ILE A 103 -14.49 -4.51 4.37
C ILE A 103 -14.89 -4.50 2.89
N GLU A 104 -15.78 -5.42 2.48
CA GLU A 104 -16.33 -5.51 1.12
C GLU A 104 -16.92 -4.18 0.67
N ARG A 105 -17.81 -3.58 1.48
CA ARG A 105 -18.43 -2.29 1.17
C ARG A 105 -17.37 -1.21 0.89
N ARG A 106 -16.36 -1.09 1.76
CA ARG A 106 -15.28 -0.09 1.61
C ARG A 106 -14.42 -0.33 0.36
N LEU A 107 -14.16 -1.59 0.02
CA LEU A 107 -13.39 -1.96 -1.18
C LEU A 107 -14.17 -1.70 -2.47
N VAL A 108 -15.47 -2.02 -2.48
CA VAL A 108 -16.37 -1.77 -3.62
C VAL A 108 -16.54 -0.27 -3.89
N GLU A 109 -16.71 0.56 -2.85
CA GLU A 109 -16.74 2.03 -2.97
C GLU A 109 -15.49 2.59 -3.68
N ARG A 110 -14.36 1.90 -3.55
CA ARG A 110 -13.07 2.27 -4.16
C ARG A 110 -12.76 1.51 -5.46
N ARG A 111 -13.74 0.77 -5.99
CA ARG A 111 -13.70 0.00 -7.26
C ARG A 111 -12.71 -1.17 -7.26
N PHE A 112 -12.49 -1.81 -6.11
CA PHE A 112 -11.77 -3.07 -6.04
C PHE A 112 -12.69 -4.26 -6.38
N ILE A 113 -12.13 -5.25 -7.05
CA ILE A 113 -12.68 -6.59 -7.19
C ILE A 113 -12.27 -7.37 -5.95
N VAL A 114 -13.25 -7.78 -5.15
CA VAL A 114 -13.02 -8.65 -4.00
C VAL A 114 -13.06 -10.09 -4.49
N ARG A 115 -11.97 -10.84 -4.29
CA ARG A 115 -11.98 -12.30 -4.46
C ARG A 115 -12.25 -12.94 -3.13
N ASP A 116 -13.28 -13.77 -3.10
CA ASP A 116 -13.54 -14.61 -1.95
C ASP A 116 -12.58 -15.81 -2.01
N VAL A 117 -11.92 -16.08 -0.90
CA VAL A 117 -11.27 -17.37 -0.69
C VAL A 117 -12.02 -17.98 0.47
N CYS A 118 -13.02 -18.79 0.11
CA CYS A 118 -13.48 -19.82 1.02
C CYS A 118 -12.28 -20.73 1.25
N PHE A 119 -11.66 -20.60 2.42
CA PHE A 119 -11.06 -21.79 2.99
C PHE A 119 -12.24 -22.68 3.33
N ASP A 120 -12.47 -23.70 2.51
CA ASP A 120 -13.16 -24.89 3.01
C ASP A 120 -12.30 -25.38 4.18
N LEU A 121 -12.66 -24.96 5.39
CA LEU A 121 -12.14 -25.57 6.60
C LEU A 121 -12.57 -27.04 6.49
N PRO A 122 -11.64 -28.01 6.48
CA PRO A 122 -12.05 -29.40 6.55
C PRO A 122 -12.89 -29.56 7.81
N ALA A 123 -14.14 -30.01 7.63
CA ALA A 123 -15.00 -30.38 8.74
C ALA A 123 -14.32 -31.56 9.46
N ASN A 124 -13.71 -31.28 10.60
CA ASN A 124 -13.28 -32.28 11.58
C ASN A 124 -13.63 -31.79 12.97
#